data_AF-A0A1H7F8C8-F1
#
_entry.id   AF-A0A1H7F8C8-F1
#
_cell.length_a   1.000
_cell.length_b   1.000
_cell.length_c   1.000
_cell.angle_alpha   90.00
_cell.angle_beta   90.00
_cell.angle_gamma   90.00
#
_symmetry.space_group_name_H-M   'P 1'
#
loop_
_entity.id
_entity.type
_entity.pdbx_description
1 polymer ?
#
loop_
_entity_poly.entity_id
_entity_poly.type
_entity_poly.pdbx_seq_one_letter_code
_entity_poly.pdbx_strand_id
1 'polypeptide(L)' 'MEELTALLNNVPDSYFDFVSAMVHYAQKKQSRLDVLLNYLKSNPGVSSSDIVKFVSEQADFFEDAAYMSAS' A
#
# COMPACT_ATOMS: atom_id res chain seq x y z
N MET A 1 11.71 2.89 1.40
CA MET A 1 11.10 2.21 0.24
C MET A 1 11.61 0.78 0.06
N GLU A 2 12.91 0.52 0.12
CA GLU A 2 13.46 -0.85 0.00
C GLU A 2 12.83 -1.84 0.98
N GLU A 3 12.68 -1.45 2.25
CA GLU A 3 12.01 -2.28 3.27
C GLU A 3 10.57 -2.64 2.89
N LEU A 4 9.80 -1.66 2.43
CA LEU A 4 8.42 -1.88 1.99
C LEU A 4 8.37 -2.88 0.83
N THR A 5 9.22 -2.67 -0.19
CA THR A 5 9.31 -3.57 -1.34
C THR A 5 9.67 -5.00 -0.93
N ALA A 6 10.61 -5.17 0.00
CA ALA A 6 10.99 -6.47 0.52
C ALA A 6 9.82 -7.16 1.24
N LEU A 7 9.08 -6.44 2.08
CA LEU A 7 7.90 -6.98 2.77
C LEU A 7 6.80 -7.37 1.79
N LEU A 8 6.51 -6.54 0.80
CA LEU A 8 5.49 -6.81 -0.22
C LEU A 8 5.85 -8.00 -1.12
N ASN A 9 7.14 -8.19 -1.45
CA ASN A 9 7.59 -9.36 -2.21
C ASN A 9 7.50 -10.68 -1.42
N ASN A 10 7.47 -10.61 -0.08
CA ASN A 10 7.33 -11.79 0.78
C ASN A 10 5.87 -12.18 1.04
N VAL A 11 4.90 -11.42 0.52
CA VAL A 11 3.48 -11.78 0.57
C VAL A 11 3.24 -13.04 -0.27
N PRO A 12 2.54 -14.08 0.23
CA PRO A 12 2.48 -15.40 -0.43
C PRO A 12 1.93 -15.39 -1.86
N ASP A 13 0.97 -14.51 -2.14
CA ASP A 13 0.32 -14.31 -3.43
C ASP A 13 0.79 -13.02 -4.13
N SER A 14 1.99 -12.53 -3.80
CA SER A 14 2.53 -11.29 -4.35
C SER A 14 2.74 -11.38 -5.86
N TYR A 15 2.47 -10.28 -6.57
CA TYR A 15 2.71 -10.11 -7.99
C TYR A 15 3.18 -8.69 -8.30
N PHE A 16 3.84 -8.51 -9.45
CA PHE A 16 4.52 -7.27 -9.80
C PHE A 16 3.63 -6.04 -9.73
N ASP A 17 2.43 -6.08 -10.32
CA ASP A 17 1.52 -4.93 -10.36
C ASP A 17 1.03 -4.54 -8.96
N PHE A 18 0.83 -5.52 -8.06
CA PHE A 18 0.49 -5.26 -6.67
C PHE A 18 1.62 -4.53 -5.94
N VAL A 19 2.86 -5.03 -6.05
CA VAL A 19 4.03 -4.41 -5.41
C VAL A 19 4.20 -2.98 -5.93
N SER A 20 4.12 -2.81 -7.26
CA SER A 20 4.23 -1.50 -7.92
C SER A 20 3.16 -0.52 -7.43
N ALA A 21 1.90 -0.95 -7.35
CA ALA A 21 0.79 -0.12 -6.89
C ALA A 21 0.94 0.31 -5.42
N MET A 22 1.34 -0.61 -4.53
CA MET A 22 1.53 -0.32 -3.10
C MET A 22 2.73 0.61 -2.86
N VAL A 23 3.83 0.39 -3.58
CA VAL A 23 5.00 1.28 -3.58
C VAL A 23 4.60 2.68 -4.06
N HIS A 24 3.84 2.78 -5.15
CA HIS A 24 3.37 4.06 -5.68
C HIS A 24 2.43 4.78 -4.70
N TYR A 25 1.49 4.06 -4.07
CA TYR A 25 0.62 4.61 -3.03
C TYR A 25 1.42 5.20 -1.86
N ALA A 26 2.39 4.43 -1.35
CA ALA A 26 3.22 4.82 -0.21
C ALA A 26 4.18 5.98 -0.53
N GLN A 27 4.67 6.10 -1.77
CA GLN A 27 5.59 7.17 -2.18
C GLN A 27 4.96 8.57 -2.14
N LYS A 28 3.64 8.67 -2.23
CA LYS A 28 2.96 9.98 -2.28
C LYS A 28 2.98 10.72 -0.94
N LYS A 29 3.00 10.00 0.19
CA LYS A 29 3.01 10.59 1.53
C LYS A 29 3.72 9.68 2.53
N GLN A 30 4.55 10.28 3.38
CA GLN A 30 5.23 9.55 4.46
C GLN A 30 4.25 8.82 5.39
N SER A 31 3.10 9.42 5.70
CA SER A 31 2.06 8.79 6.53
C SER A 31 1.53 7.47 5.93
N ARG A 32 1.40 7.39 4.60
CA ARG A 32 0.96 6.17 3.91
C ARG A 32 1.99 5.06 4.02
N LEU A 33 3.27 5.43 3.88
CA LEU A 33 4.38 4.50 4.09
C LEU A 33 4.37 3.93 5.52
N ASP A 34 4.25 4.82 6.52
CA ASP A 34 4.28 4.41 7.93
C ASP A 34 3.10 3.49 8.28
N VAL A 35 1.90 3.83 7.83
CA VAL A 35 0.68 3.02 8.03
C VAL A 35 0.80 1.65 7.36
N LEU A 36 1.28 1.60 6.11
CA LEU A 36 1.43 0.35 5.38
C LEU A 36 2.52 -0.55 5.97
N LEU A 37 3.67 0.01 6.37
CA LEU A 37 4.74 -0.74 7.05
C LEU A 37 4.25 -1.32 8.38
N ASN A 38 3.52 -0.53 9.17
CA ASN A 38 2.97 -0.99 10.44
C ASN A 38 1.97 -2.13 10.25
N TYR A 39 1.11 -2.05 9.23
CA TYR A 39 0.15 -3.09 8.91
C TYR A 39 0.85 -4.40 8.52
N LEU A 40 1.81 -4.36 7.60
CA LEU A 40 2.55 -5.53 7.13
C LEU A 40 3.33 -6.22 8.26
N LYS A 41 3.99 -5.44 9.13
CA LYS A 41 4.75 -5.98 10.27
C LYS A 41 3.86 -6.59 11.35
N SER A 42 2.65 -6.05 11.53
CA SER A 42 1.71 -6.50 12.57
C SER A 42 0.88 -7.71 12.13
N ASN A 43 0.77 -7.96 10.82
CA ASN A 43 -0.09 -8.99 10.26
C ASN A 43 0.73 -9.91 9.32
N PRO A 44 1.57 -10.81 9.86
CA PRO A 44 2.28 -11.77 9.03
C PRO A 44 1.30 -12.71 8.32
N GLY A 45 1.53 -12.98 7.04
CA GLY A 45 0.73 -13.92 6.26
C GLY A 45 -0.56 -13.37 5.65
N VAL A 46 -0.79 -12.05 5.70
CA VAL A 46 -1.85 -11.40 4.91
C VAL A 46 -1.66 -11.62 3.42
N SER A 47 -2.76 -11.69 2.68
CA SER A 47 -2.75 -11.75 1.23
C SER A 47 -2.60 -10.37 0.58
N SER A 48 -2.25 -10.34 -0.70
CA SER A 48 -2.28 -9.13 -1.52
C SER A 48 -3.65 -8.45 -1.47
N SER A 49 -4.73 -9.23 -1.47
CA SER A 49 -6.12 -8.72 -1.40
C SER A 49 -6.46 -8.05 -0.07
N ASP A 50 -5.95 -8.58 1.06
CA ASP A 50 -6.16 -7.98 2.38
C ASP A 50 -5.45 -6.63 2.49
N ILE A 51 -4.25 -6.54 1.90
CA ILE A 51 -3.46 -5.30 1.87
C ILE A 51 -4.15 -4.25 0.97
N VAL A 52 -4.64 -4.65 -0.20
CA VAL A 52 -5.40 -3.74 -1.08
C VAL A 52 -6.66 -3.23 -0.38
N LYS A 53 -7.40 -4.11 0.31
CA LYS A 53 -8.56 -3.72 1.10
C LYS A 53 -8.18 -2.71 2.19
N PHE A 54 -7.16 -3.01 2.99
CA PHE A 54 -6.68 -2.13 4.05
C PHE A 54 -6.28 -0.73 3.53
N VAL A 55 -5.57 -0.68 2.41
CA VAL A 55 -5.15 0.57 1.76
C VAL A 55 -6.37 1.35 1.24
N SER A 56 -7.36 0.66 0.66
CA SER A 56 -8.60 1.28 0.17
C SER A 56 -9.48 1.88 1.27
N GLU A 57 -9.33 1.41 2.52
CA GLU A 57 -10.05 1.89 3.69
C GLU A 57 -9.37 3.12 4.36
N GLN A 58 -8.17 3.51 3.90
CA GLN A 58 -7.50 4.71 4.44
C GLN A 58 -8.22 5.97 3.99
N ALA A 59 -8.43 6.91 4.93
CA ALA A 59 -9.17 8.16 4.67
C ALA A 59 -8.54 9.00 3.54
N ASP A 60 -7.23 8.90 3.36
CA ASP A 60 -6.48 9.65 2.36
C ASP A 60 -6.36 8.92 1.01
N PHE A 61 -6.95 7.72 0.86
CA PHE A 61 -6.83 6.91 -0.35
C PHE A 61 -7.38 7.61 -1.60
N PHE A 62 -8.54 8.25 -1.46
CA PHE A 62 -9.22 8.94 -2.57
C PHE A 62 -8.76 10.37 -2.81
N GLU A 63 -7.85 10.91 -1.99
CA GLU A 63 -7.38 12.29 -2.16
C GLU A 63 -6.73 12.52 -3.53
N ASP A 64 -6.06 11.51 -4.07
CA ASP A 64 -5.44 11.60 -5.39
C ASP A 64 -6.48 11.57 -6.53
N ALA A 65 -7.59 10.87 -6.34
CA ALA A 65 -8.69 10.82 -7.31
C ALA A 65 -9.49 12.14 -7.31
N ALA A 66 -9.64 12.76 -6.13
CA ALA A 66 -10.31 14.04 -5.97
C ALA A 66 -9.56 15.19 -6.67
N TYR A 67 -8.22 15.20 -6.61
CA TYR A 67 -7.40 16.20 -7.32
C TYR A 67 -7.56 16.15 -8.85
N MET A 68 -7.70 14.95 -9.44
CA MET A 68 -7.88 14.79 -10.89
C MET A 68 -9.29 15.14 -11.37
N SER A 69 -10.31 15.09 -10.50
CA SER A 69 -11.69 15.51 -10.84
C SER A 69 -11.93 17.01 -10.73
N ALA A 70 -11.00 17.75 -10.12
CA ALA A 70 -11.09 19.19 -9.88
C ALA A 70 -10.18 20.03 -10.79
N SER A 71 -9.54 19.41 -11.81
CA SER A 71 -8.64 20.07 -12.77
C SER A 71 -9.16 20.03 -14.20
#